data_AF-A0ABD5IXM5-F1
#
_entry.id   AF-A0ABD5IXM5-F1
#
_cell.length_a   1.000
_cell.length_b   1.000
_cell.length_c   1.000
_cell.angle_alpha   90.00
_cell.angle_beta   90.00
_cell.angle_gamma   90.00
#
_symmetry.space_group_name_H-M   'P 1'
#
loop_
_entity.id
_entity.type
_entity.pdbx_description
1 polymer ?
#
loop_
_entity_poly.entity_id
_entity_poly.type
_entity_poly.pdbx_seq_one_letter_code
_entity_poly.pdbx_strand_id
1 'polypeptide(L)' 'MKKNTMNQKIEEILPEVKASLSFEGLQITEEEEKLIKAALSGDISRATFLKKARELAENQ' A
#
# COMPACT_ATOMS: atom_id res chain seq x y z
N MET A 1 -15.48 3.39 -11.64
CA MET A 1 -14.46 4.45 -11.85
C MET A 1 -13.42 3.93 -12.83
N LYS A 2 -12.88 4.77 -13.73
CA LYS A 2 -11.83 4.33 -14.69
C LYS A 2 -10.54 4.05 -13.92
N LYS A 3 -9.82 2.95 -14.23
CA LYS A 3 -8.57 2.52 -13.58
C LYS A 3 -7.55 3.66 -13.42
N ASN A 4 -7.48 4.54 -14.43
CA ASN A 4 -6.60 5.70 -14.42
C ASN A 4 -6.89 6.70 -13.28
N THR A 5 -8.17 6.98 -13.01
CA THR A 5 -8.60 7.90 -11.94
C THR A 5 -8.34 7.34 -10.55
N MET A 6 -8.38 6.02 -10.39
CA MET A 6 -8.10 5.35 -9.12
C MET A 6 -6.60 5.41 -8.80
N ASN A 7 -5.74 5.13 -9.78
CA ASN A 7 -4.29 5.21 -9.61
C ASN A 7 -3.84 6.63 -9.25
N GLN A 8 -4.40 7.66 -9.89
CA GLN A 8 -4.10 9.06 -9.56
C GLN A 8 -4.43 9.39 -8.11
N LYS A 9 -5.61 8.99 -7.62
CA LYS A 9 -5.99 9.18 -6.21
C LYS A 9 -5.11 8.44 -5.23
N ILE A 10 -4.64 7.23 -5.60
CA ILE A 10 -3.72 6.44 -4.76
C ILE A 10 -2.39 7.18 -4.61
N GLU A 11 -1.84 7.71 -5.71
CA GLU A 11 -0.58 8.48 -5.67
C GLU A 11 -0.74 9.81 -4.90
N GLU A 12 -1.91 10.45 -4.97
CA GLU A 12 -2.19 11.68 -4.22
C GLU A 12 -2.27 11.45 -2.70
N ILE A 13 -2.89 10.34 -2.25
CA ILE A 13 -3.14 10.11 -0.82
C ILE A 13 -1.98 9.38 -0.10
N LEU A 14 -1.15 8.63 -0.83
CA LEU A 14 -0.05 7.87 -0.22
C LEU A 14 0.93 8.71 0.60
N PRO A 15 1.36 9.91 0.13
CA PRO A 15 2.23 10.78 0.90
C PRO A 15 1.62 11.19 2.25
N GLU A 16 0.31 11.47 2.29
CA GLU A 16 -0.39 11.83 3.53
C GLU A 16 -0.44 10.65 4.50
N VAL A 17 -0.74 9.45 4.01
CA VAL A 17 -0.74 8.21 4.82
C VAL A 17 0.65 7.94 5.39
N LYS A 18 1.70 8.05 4.58
CA LYS A 18 3.09 7.90 5.02
C LYS A 18 3.46 8.92 6.08
N ALA A 19 3.06 10.18 5.91
CA ALA A 19 3.32 11.23 6.89
C ALA A 19 2.60 10.95 8.22
N SER A 20 1.34 10.51 8.17
CA SER A 20 0.56 10.13 9.36
C SER A 20 1.21 8.98 10.12
N LEU A 21 1.65 7.93 9.41
CA LEU A 21 2.33 6.79 10.02
C LEU A 21 3.71 7.17 10.58
N SER A 22 4.45 8.03 9.87
CA SER A 22 5.76 8.51 10.30
C SER A 22 5.67 9.29 11.60
N PHE A 23 4.59 10.05 11.81
CA PHE A 23 4.32 10.73 13.07
C PHE A 23 4.21 9.76 14.26
N GLU A 24 3.71 8.54 14.03
CA GLU A 24 3.61 7.47 15.02
C GLU A 24 4.90 6.60 15.09
N GLY A 25 5.96 6.97 14.36
CA GLY A 25 7.20 6.19 14.27
C GLY A 25 7.12 4.97 13.37
N LEU A 26 6.05 4.83 12.57
CA LEU A 26 5.87 3.76 11.60
C LEU A 26 6.36 4.21 10.22
N GLN A 27 7.07 3.33 9.52
CA GLN A 27 7.56 3.59 8.16
C GLN A 27 6.98 2.56 7.19
N ILE A 28 6.61 3.02 5.99
CA ILE A 28 6.23 2.13 4.89
C ILE A 28 7.47 2.00 3.99
N THR A 29 7.96 0.78 3.85
CA THR A 29 9.03 0.42 2.90
C THR A 29 8.53 0.47 1.46
N GLU A 30 9.46 0.52 0.50
CA GLU A 30 9.09 0.51 -0.92
C GLU A 30 8.34 -0.78 -1.34
N GLU A 31 8.64 -1.92 -0.71
CA GLU A 31 7.97 -3.19 -0.99
C GLU A 31 6.54 -3.20 -0.48
N GLU A 32 6.31 -2.70 0.74
CA GLU A 32 4.98 -2.53 1.31
C GLU A 32 4.15 -1.54 0.50
N GLU A 33 4.75 -0.44 0.04
CA GLU A 33 4.09 0.51 -0.84
C GLU A 33 3.62 -0.14 -2.14
N LYS A 34 4.49 -0.92 -2.80
CA LYS A 34 4.12 -1.66 -4.03
C LYS A 34 2.95 -2.61 -3.75
N LEU A 35 2.97 -3.29 -2.60
CA LEU A 35 1.91 -4.21 -2.20
C LEU A 35 0.57 -3.48 -1.94
N ILE A 36 0.61 -2.34 -1.25
CA ILE A 36 -0.56 -1.48 -0.99
C ILE A 36 -1.15 -0.98 -2.32
N LYS A 37 -0.32 -0.48 -3.24
CA LYS A 37 -0.77 0.02 -4.54
C LYS A 37 -1.46 -1.08 -5.35
N ALA A 38 -0.88 -2.28 -5.41
CA ALA A 38 -1.47 -3.42 -6.12
C ALA A 38 -2.83 -3.86 -5.54
N ALA A 39 -3.01 -3.74 -4.22
CA ALA A 39 -4.29 -4.04 -3.58
C ALA A 39 -5.34 -2.97 -3.88
N LEU A 40 -4.96 -1.69 -3.80
CA LEU A 40 -5.87 -0.57 -4.05
C LEU A 40 -6.26 -0.44 -5.53
N SER A 41 -5.38 -0.79 -6.46
CA SER A 41 -5.66 -0.81 -7.91
C SER A 41 -6.51 -2.01 -8.35
N GLY A 42 -6.72 -2.99 -7.46
CA GLY A 42 -7.41 -4.25 -7.74
C GLY A 42 -6.57 -5.27 -8.53
N ASP A 43 -5.26 -5.06 -8.66
CA ASP A 43 -4.36 -6.01 -9.33
C ASP A 43 -4.15 -7.30 -8.52
N ILE A 44 -4.34 -7.23 -7.19
CA ILE A 44 -4.37 -8.41 -6.30
C ILE A 44 -5.63 -8.45 -5.44
N SER A 45 -6.03 -9.67 -5.06
CA SER A 45 -7.13 -9.87 -4.11
C SER A 45 -6.73 -9.47 -2.69
N ARG A 46 -7.73 -9.17 -1.84
CA ARG A 46 -7.51 -8.94 -0.40
C ARG A 46 -6.83 -10.13 0.29
N ALA A 47 -7.17 -11.37 -0.11
CA ALA A 47 -6.54 -12.56 0.45
C ALA A 47 -5.04 -12.64 0.07
N THR A 48 -4.72 -12.32 -1.18
CA THR A 48 -3.33 -12.24 -1.66
C THR A 48 -2.55 -11.14 -0.94
N PHE A 49 -3.18 -9.96 -0.73
CA PHE A 49 -2.59 -8.86 0.02
C PHE A 49 -2.23 -9.28 1.45
N LEU A 50 -3.18 -9.87 2.19
CA LEU A 50 -2.96 -10.29 3.58
C LEU A 50 -1.86 -11.36 3.69
N LYS A 51 -1.82 -12.31 2.75
CA LYS A 51 -0.75 -13.31 2.70
C LYS A 51 0.62 -12.65 2.52
N LYS A 52 0.77 -11.79 1.52
CA LYS A 52 2.04 -11.11 1.22
C LYS A 52 2.47 -10.14 2.32
N ALA A 53 1.52 -9.42 2.93
CA ALA A 53 1.81 -8.51 4.02
C ALA A 53 2.38 -9.25 5.24
N ARG A 54 1.82 -10.44 5.54
CA ARG A 54 2.36 -11.32 6.57
C ARG A 54 3.77 -11.83 6.23
N GLU A 55 3.97 -12.29 4.99
CA GLU A 55 5.29 -12.73 4.52
C GLU A 55 6.34 -11.60 4.63
N LEU A 56 5.97 -10.35 4.32
CA LEU A 56 6.87 -9.19 4.49
C LEU A 56 7.19 -8.94 5.96
N ALA A 57 6.18 -8.95 6.84
CA ALA A 57 6.38 -8.71 8.26
C ALA A 57 7.21 -9.79 8.96
N GLU A 58 7.19 -11.03 8.46
CA GLU A 58 8.03 -12.13 8.98
C GLU A 58 9.50 -12.03 8.52
N ASN A 59 9.81 -11.21 7.51
CA ASN A 59 11.14 -11.05 6.91
C ASN A 59 11.82 -9.70 7.26
N GLN A 60 11.20 -8.86 8.08
CA GLN A 60 11.73 -7.60 8.60
C GLN A 60 12.29 -7.78 10.02
#